data_AF-A0A6V7KBS5-F1
#
_entry.id   AF-A0A6V7KBS5-F1
#
_cell.length_a   1.000
_cell.length_b   1.000
_cell.length_c   1.000
_cell.angle_alpha   90.00
_cell.angle_beta   90.00
_cell.angle_gamma   90.00
#
_symmetry.space_group_name_H-M   'P 1'
#
loop_
_entity.id
_entity.type
_entity.pdbx_description
1 polymer ?
#
loop_
_entity_poly.entity_id
_entity_poly.type
_entity_poly.pdbx_seq_one_letter_code
_entity_poly.pdbx_strand_id
1 'polypeptide(L)' 'ERFAKQQSKVGLIKILEKFKVEVSEKTEIPYKLNPRGFLLAPLNGIYLKFTKL' A
#
# COMPACT_ATOMS: atom_id res chain seq x y z
N GLU A 1 9.45 -0.38 18.94
CA GLU A 1 8.37 0.05 18.01
C GLU A 1 8.47 1.49 17.46
N ARG A 2 9.13 2.44 18.13
CA ARG A 2 9.22 3.86 17.68
C ARG A 2 9.72 4.01 16.25
N PHE A 3 10.79 3.29 15.91
CA PHE A 3 11.43 3.36 14.60
C PHE A 3 10.48 2.94 13.46
N ALA A 4 9.87 1.76 13.53
CA ALA A 4 8.98 1.26 12.48
C ALA A 4 7.78 2.19 12.22
N LYS A 5 7.18 2.74 13.30
CA LYS A 5 6.08 3.70 13.22
C LYS A 5 6.52 5.01 12.54
N GLN A 6 7.70 5.53 12.88
CA GLN A 6 8.24 6.75 12.27
C GLN A 6 8.64 6.54 10.80
N GLN A 7 9.34 5.45 10.50
CA GLN A 7 9.76 5.10 9.13
C GLN A 7 8.55 4.97 8.19
N SER A 8 7.51 4.28 8.64
CA SER A 8 6.29 4.11 7.83
C SER A 8 5.60 5.45 7.54
N LYS A 9 5.49 6.33 8.54
CA LYS A 9 4.91 7.67 8.37
C LYS A 9 5.70 8.52 7.39
N VAL A 10 7.02 8.59 7.55
CA VAL A 10 7.89 9.37 6.66
C VAL A 10 7.82 8.84 5.23
N GLY A 11 7.82 7.51 5.05
CA GLY A 11 7.66 6.88 3.74
C GLY A 11 6.34 7.27 3.07
N LEU A 12 5.22 7.18 3.78
CA LEU A 12 3.90 7.56 3.27
C LEU A 12 3.83 9.05 2.92
N ILE A 13 4.32 9.93 3.79
CA ILE A 13 4.36 11.37 3.53
C ILE A 13 5.14 11.65 2.24
N LYS A 14 6.31 11.02 2.06
CA LYS A 14 7.16 11.29 0.90
C LYS A 14 6.56 10.81 -0.42
N ILE A 15 5.75 9.75 -0.36
CA ILE A 15 4.97 9.26 -1.51
C ILE A 15 3.86 10.26 -1.85
N LEU A 16 3.05 10.65 -0.86
CA LEU A 16 1.91 11.55 -1.07
C LEU A 16 2.33 12.97 -1.46
N GLU A 17 3.52 13.43 -1.05
CA GLU A 17 4.08 14.73 -1.44
C GLU A 17 4.46 14.78 -2.93
N LYS A 18 4.79 13.64 -3.54
CA LYS A 18 5.35 13.58 -4.90
C LYS A 18 4.44 12.94 -5.93
N PHE A 19 3.43 12.20 -5.49
CA PHE A 19 2.60 11.39 -6.36
C PHE A 19 1.13 11.50 -5.98
N LYS A 20 0.28 11.66 -6.98
CA LYS A 20 -1.13 11.28 -6.89
C LYS A 20 -1.21 9.75 -6.95
N VAL A 21 -1.90 9.16 -5.98
CA VAL A 21 -2.05 7.70 -5.85
C VAL A 21 -3.52 7.34 -6.03
N GLU A 22 -3.81 6.48 -7.00
CA GLU A 22 -5.18 6.05 -7.33
C GLU A 22 -5.27 4.52 -7.34
N VAL A 23 -6.47 3.99 -7.08
CA VAL A 23 -6.71 2.55 -7.13
C VAL A 23 -6.68 2.07 -8.58
N SER A 24 -5.94 1.00 -8.86
CA SER A 24 -5.96 0.36 -10.16
C SER A 24 -7.15 -0.58 -10.31
N GLU A 25 -7.67 -0.74 -11.53
CA GLU A 25 -8.69 -1.74 -11.89
C GLU A 25 -8.26 -3.18 -11.56
N LYS A 26 -6.94 -3.43 -11.44
CA LYS A 26 -6.37 -4.73 -11.05
C LYS A 26 -6.50 -5.03 -9.56
N THR A 27 -6.79 -4.04 -8.72
CA THR A 27 -6.92 -4.25 -7.28
C THR A 27 -8.25 -4.94 -6.97
N GLU A 28 -8.17 -6.09 -6.33
CA GLU A 28 -9.35 -6.82 -5.89
C GLU A 28 -10.06 -6.06 -4.77
N ILE A 29 -11.31 -5.69 -5.03
CA ILE A 29 -12.23 -5.10 -4.05
C ILE A 29 -13.49 -5.96 -4.06
N PRO A 30 -13.86 -6.61 -2.95
CA PRO A 30 -13.37 -6.40 -1.57
C PRO A 30 -12.01 -7.06 -1.27
N TYR A 31 -11.30 -6.51 -0.28
CA TYR A 31 -10.02 -7.03 0.22
C TYR A 31 -10.18 -8.47 0.73
N LYS A 32 -9.38 -9.40 0.21
CA LYS A 32 -9.29 -10.78 0.69
C LYS A 32 -7.91 -11.05 1.28
N LEU A 33 -7.87 -11.63 2.47
CA LEU A 33 -6.63 -12.01 3.14
C LEU A 33 -6.05 -13.28 2.52
N ASN A 34 -4.72 -13.35 2.38
CA ASN A 34 -4.04 -14.58 2.02
C ASN A 34 -3.95 -15.52 3.25
N PRO A 35 -4.68 -16.66 3.28
CA PRO A 35 -4.68 -17.55 4.44
C PRO A 35 -3.36 -18.31 4.62
N ARG A 36 -2.47 -18.30 3.61
CA ARG A 36 -1.16 -18.98 3.63
C ARG A 36 0.00 -18.01 3.81
N GLY A 37 -0.28 -16.72 4.04
CA GLY A 37 0.75 -15.69 4.19
C GLY A 37 1.43 -15.76 5.56
N PHE A 38 2.75 -15.59 5.59
CA PHE A 38 3.50 -15.44 6.85
C PHE A 38 3.16 -14.12 7.57
N LEU A 39 2.86 -13.07 6.80
CA LEU A 39 2.35 -11.78 7.27
C LEU A 39 0.92 -11.57 6.76
N LEU A 40 0.19 -10.66 7.41
CA LEU A 40 -1.10 -10.17 6.90
C LEU A 40 -0.88 -9.52 5.54
N ALA A 41 -1.34 -10.18 4.49
CA ALA A 41 -1.14 -9.76 3.12
C ALA A 41 -2.41 -10.01 2.28
N PRO A 42 -2.69 -9.16 1.28
CA PRO A 42 -3.76 -9.41 0.31
C PRO A 42 -3.51 -10.70 -0.47
N LEU A 43 -4.59 -11.41 -0.85
CA LEU A 43 -4.52 -12.62 -1.66
C LEU A 43 -3.91 -12.36 -3.04
N ASN A 44 -4.39 -11.32 -3.73
CA ASN A 44 -4.01 -10.99 -5.10
C ASN A 44 -3.20 -9.68 -5.21
N GLY A 45 -2.57 -9.23 -4.13
CA GLY A 45 -1.83 -7.96 -4.11
C GLY A 45 -2.72 -6.72 -4.04
N ILE A 46 -2.09 -5.54 -3.94
CA ILE A 46 -2.74 -4.23 -4.04
C ILE A 46 -2.01 -3.46 -5.15
N TYR A 47 -2.73 -3.13 -6.22
CA TYR A 47 -2.20 -2.43 -7.38
C TYR A 47 -2.64 -0.96 -7.37
N LEU A 48 -1.68 -0.06 -7.31
CA LEU A 48 -1.94 1.39 -7.30
C LEU A 48 -1.37 2.03 -8.57
N LYS A 49 -2.08 3.02 -9.09
CA LYS A 49 -1.60 3.90 -10.16
C LYS A 49 -0.93 5.10 -9.50
N PHE A 50 0.34 5.34 -9.84
CA PHE A 50 1.11 6.49 -9.36
C PHE A 50 1.30 7.48 -10.50
N THR A 51 0.90 8.73 -10.28
CA THR A 51 1.14 9.84 -11.21
C THR A 51 1.95 10.90 -10.50
N LYS A 52 3.10 11.27 -11.05
CA LYS A 52 3.94 12.32 -10.46
C LYS A 52 3.18 13.65 -10.50
N LEU A 53 3.22 14.40 -9.39
CA LEU A 53 2.69 15.75 -9.29
C LEU A 53 3.56 16.75 -10.07
#